data_AF-A0A897MU16-F1
#
_entry.id   AF-A0A897MU16-F1
#
_cell.length_a   1.000
_cell.length_b   1.000
_cell.length_c   1.000
_cell.angle_alpha   90.00
_cell.angle_beta   90.00
_cell.angle_gamma   90.00
#
_symmetry.space_group_name_H-M   'P 1'
#
loop_
_entity.id
_entity.type
_entity.pdbx_description
1 polymer ?
#
loop_
_entity_poly.entity_id
_entity_poly.type
_entity_poly.pdbx_seq_one_letter_code
_entity_poly.pdbx_strand_id
1 'polypeptide(L)'
;METELLTTLAESATILEAMSPEAAEALATGYAQVAAAIAVAVSALAAGYAERGIGSAAIGAISEDEDLFGKSLVITVLPETLVIFALVVFILTL
;
A
#
# COMPACT_ATOMS: atom_id res chain seq x y z
N MET A 1 6.40 -38.06 -13.24
CA MET A 1 6.59 -36.64 -12.87
C MET A 1 6.18 -35.71 -14.00
N GLU A 2 6.61 -35.93 -15.24
CA GLU A 2 6.14 -35.13 -16.40
C GLU A 2 4.62 -35.25 -16.66
N THR A 3 4.04 -36.44 -16.46
CA THR A 3 2.62 -36.68 -16.72
C THR A 3 1.69 -35.98 -15.72
N GLU A 4 2.09 -35.86 -14.43
CA GLU A 4 1.31 -35.15 -13.41
C GLU A 4 1.28 -33.64 -13.66
N LEU A 5 2.43 -33.05 -14.03
CA LEU A 5 2.53 -31.64 -14.37
C LEU A 5 1.63 -31.28 -15.57
N LEU A 6 1.63 -32.14 -16.59
CA LEU A 6 0.77 -32.00 -17.78
C LEU A 6 -0.71 -32.10 -17.42
N THR A 7 -1.09 -33.02 -16.51
CA THR A 7 -2.48 -33.10 -16.03
C THR A 7 -2.88 -31.91 -15.18
N THR A 8 -2.02 -31.41 -14.27
CA THR A 8 -2.33 -30.23 -13.45
C THR A 8 -2.48 -28.96 -14.29
N LEU A 9 -1.66 -28.78 -15.32
CA LEU A 9 -1.78 -27.66 -16.26
C LEU A 9 -3.05 -27.76 -17.12
N ALA A 10 -3.43 -28.97 -17.55
CA ALA A 10 -4.67 -29.20 -18.29
C ALA A 10 -5.92 -28.95 -17.41
N GLU A 11 -5.86 -29.32 -16.13
CA GLU A 11 -6.95 -29.15 -15.16
C GLU A 11 -7.11 -27.68 -14.75
N SER A 12 -6.01 -26.93 -14.65
CA SER A 12 -6.07 -25.47 -14.42
C SER A 12 -6.55 -24.68 -15.66
N ALA A 13 -6.26 -25.16 -16.87
CA ALA A 13 -6.80 -24.56 -18.10
C ALA A 13 -8.31 -24.76 -18.24
N THR A 14 -8.83 -25.95 -17.93
CA THR A 14 -10.28 -26.21 -17.93
C THR A 14 -11.02 -25.47 -16.83
N ILE A 15 -10.41 -25.29 -15.65
CA ILE A 15 -10.97 -24.43 -14.59
C ILE A 15 -11.07 -22.98 -15.06
N LEU A 16 -10.07 -22.48 -15.78
CA LEU A 16 -10.06 -21.10 -16.29
C LEU A 16 -11.11 -20.86 -17.38
N GLU A 17 -11.35 -21.83 -18.27
CA GLU A 17 -12.44 -21.77 -19.27
C GLU A 17 -13.84 -21.99 -18.65
N ALA A 18 -13.93 -22.73 -17.55
CA ALA A 18 -15.18 -22.98 -16.83
C ALA A 18 -15.58 -21.85 -15.87
N MET A 19 -14.68 -20.88 -15.61
CA MET A 19 -15.00 -19.71 -14.78
C MET A 19 -16.01 -18.83 -15.51
N SER A 20 -17.12 -18.53 -14.84
CA SER A 20 -18.06 -17.55 -15.35
C SER A 20 -17.38 -16.17 -15.44
N PRO A 21 -17.76 -15.32 -16.41
CA PRO A 21 -17.22 -13.96 -16.50
C PRO A 21 -17.36 -13.16 -15.20
N GLU A 22 -18.46 -13.40 -14.48
CA GLU A 22 -18.79 -12.76 -13.22
C GLU A 22 -17.88 -13.22 -12.06
N ALA A 23 -17.50 -14.50 -12.04
CA ALA A 23 -16.53 -15.02 -11.07
C ALA A 23 -15.11 -14.52 -11.37
N ALA A 24 -14.74 -14.37 -12.64
CA ALA A 24 -13.45 -13.81 -13.04
C ALA A 24 -13.30 -12.33 -12.65
N GLU A 25 -14.36 -11.53 -12.83
CA GLU A 25 -14.40 -10.13 -12.43
C GLU A 25 -14.32 -9.96 -10.90
N ALA A 26 -15.07 -10.78 -10.15
CA ALA A 26 -15.01 -10.75 -8.68
C ALA A 26 -13.61 -11.07 -8.14
N LEU A 27 -12.93 -12.05 -8.74
CA LEU A 27 -11.55 -12.41 -8.38
C LEU A 27 -10.55 -11.29 -8.73
N ALA A 28 -10.68 -10.68 -9.91
CA ALA A 28 -9.83 -9.57 -10.33
C ALA A 28 -9.96 -8.37 -9.39
N THR A 29 -11.19 -8.00 -9.03
CA THR A 29 -11.48 -6.94 -8.06
C THR A 29 -10.94 -7.28 -6.68
N GLY A 30 -11.12 -8.51 -6.21
CA GLY A 30 -10.58 -8.96 -4.92
C GLY A 30 -9.06 -8.86 -4.85
N TYR A 31 -8.35 -9.24 -5.91
CA TYR A 31 -6.88 -9.08 -5.97
C TYR A 31 -6.45 -7.61 -6.00
N ALA A 32 -7.16 -6.76 -6.73
CA ALA A 32 -6.88 -5.33 -6.76
C ALA A 32 -7.04 -4.69 -5.36
N GLN A 33 -8.09 -5.05 -4.63
CA GLN A 33 -8.35 -4.56 -3.27
C GLN A 33 -7.28 -5.02 -2.27
N VAL A 34 -6.85 -6.28 -2.35
CA VAL A 34 -5.76 -6.81 -1.49
C VAL A 34 -4.44 -6.11 -1.78
N ALA A 35 -4.10 -5.93 -3.06
CA ALA A 35 -2.88 -5.22 -3.46
C ALA A 35 -2.90 -3.76 -2.97
N ALA A 36 -4.03 -3.08 -3.09
CA ALA A 36 -4.18 -1.71 -2.61
C ALA A 36 -4.10 -1.61 -1.07
N ALA A 37 -4.68 -2.56 -0.33
CA ALA A 37 -4.57 -2.62 1.13
C ALA A 37 -3.12 -2.80 1.58
N ILE A 38 -2.36 -3.67 0.90
CA ILE A 38 -0.93 -3.87 1.18
C ILE A 38 -0.14 -2.59 0.87
N ALA A 39 -0.44 -1.91 -0.24
CA ALA A 39 0.21 -0.65 -0.57
C ALA A 39 -0.01 0.42 0.52
N VAL A 40 -1.23 0.55 1.05
CA VAL A 40 -1.52 1.45 2.18
C VAL A 40 -0.71 1.09 3.42
N ALA A 41 -0.68 -0.19 3.78
CA ALA A 41 0.05 -0.65 4.96
C ALA A 41 1.56 -0.36 4.88
N VAL A 42 2.18 -0.62 3.73
CA VAL A 42 3.61 -0.36 3.52
C VAL A 42 3.90 1.15 3.51
N SER A 43 3.07 1.95 2.86
CA SER A 43 3.19 3.41 2.86
C SER A 43 3.09 4.00 4.27
N ALA A 44 2.12 3.54 5.07
CA ALA A 44 1.95 3.99 6.46
C ALA A 44 3.14 3.61 7.35
N LEU A 45 3.68 2.39 7.19
CA LEU A 45 4.89 1.96 7.91
C LEU A 45 6.12 2.79 7.50
N ALA A 46 6.27 3.09 6.20
CA ALA A 46 7.37 3.90 5.70
C ALA A 46 7.28 5.36 6.21
N ALA A 47 6.09 5.95 6.23
CA ALA A 47 5.85 7.30 6.76
C ALA A 47 6.20 7.37 8.26
N GLY A 48 5.68 6.45 9.08
CA GLY A 48 6.01 6.39 10.50
C GLY A 48 7.50 6.18 10.77
N TYR A 49 8.19 5.40 9.93
CA TYR A 49 9.64 5.24 10.02
C TYR A 49 10.39 6.55 9.74
N ALA A 50 9.98 7.31 8.73
CA ALA A 50 10.55 8.61 8.40
C ALA A 50 10.28 9.65 9.52
N GLU A 51 9.05 9.71 10.01
CA GLU A 51 8.61 10.62 11.08
C GLU A 51 9.38 10.42 12.38
N ARG A 52 9.82 9.19 12.69
CA ARG A 52 10.64 8.91 13.88
C ARG A 52 11.87 9.83 13.95
N GLY A 53 12.57 10.00 12.83
CA GLY A 53 13.74 10.87 12.74
C GLY A 53 13.34 12.34 12.72
N ILE A 54 12.37 12.67 11.87
CA ILE A 54 11.93 14.06 11.66
C ILE A 54 11.40 14.67 12.96
N GLY A 55 10.55 13.96 13.70
CA GLY A 55 9.98 14.45 14.97
C GLY A 55 11.06 14.70 16.03
N SER A 56 12.06 13.81 16.15
CA SER A 56 13.16 14.01 17.09
C SER A 56 14.01 15.24 16.77
N ALA A 57 14.27 15.48 15.48
CA ALA A 57 15.02 16.65 15.02
C ALA A 57 14.21 17.94 15.14
N ALA A 58 12.91 17.89 14.84
CA ALA A 58 11.98 19.00 14.93
C ALA A 58 11.90 19.56 16.36
N ILE A 59 11.72 18.70 17.38
CA ILE A 59 11.67 19.14 18.78
C ILE A 59 13.02 19.70 19.24
N GLY A 60 14.13 19.11 18.80
CA GLY A 60 15.47 19.66 19.07
C GLY A 60 15.66 21.06 18.48
N ALA A 61 15.23 21.28 17.24
CA ALA A 61 15.29 22.59 16.60
C ALA A 61 14.38 23.63 17.29
N ILE A 62 13.15 23.23 17.66
CA ILE A 62 12.20 24.10 18.39
C ILE A 62 12.75 24.51 19.76
N SER A 63 13.51 23.62 20.42
CA SER A 63 14.14 23.95 21.70
C SER A 63 15.26 24.98 21.62
N GLU A 64 15.89 25.13 20.45
CA GLU A 64 16.91 26.15 20.18
C GLU A 64 16.26 27.48 19.75
N ASP A 65 15.23 27.40 18.90
CA ASP A 65 14.53 28.57 18.37
C ASP A 65 13.04 28.26 18.14
N GLU A 66 12.17 28.91 18.90
CA GLU A 66 10.72 28.74 18.82
C GLU A 66 10.13 29.19 17.48
N ASP A 67 10.80 30.12 16.77
CA ASP A 67 10.36 30.59 15.44
C ASP A 67 10.44 29.46 14.40
N LEU A 68 11.18 28.37 14.69
CA LEU A 68 11.28 27.19 13.83
C LEU A 68 10.06 26.26 13.92
N PHE A 69 9.13 26.48 14.85
CA PHE A 69 7.95 25.63 15.03
C PHE A 69 7.18 25.39 13.73
N GLY A 70 6.87 26.46 12.98
CA GLY A 70 6.10 26.36 11.74
C GLY A 70 6.83 25.56 10.66
N LYS A 71 8.14 25.78 10.51
CA LYS A 71 8.97 25.04 9.54
C LYS A 71 9.09 23.57 9.93
N SER A 72 9.32 23.29 11.21
CA SER A 72 9.37 21.93 11.75
C SER A 72 8.08 21.19 11.46
N LEU A 73 6.91 21.81 11.71
CA LEU A 73 5.59 21.21 11.46
C LEU A 73 5.40 20.79 9.99
N VAL A 74 5.83 21.63 9.04
CA VAL A 74 5.72 21.34 7.60
C VAL A 74 6.58 20.13 7.21
N ILE A 75 7.77 19.99 7.80
CA ILE A 75 8.65 18.85 7.51
C ILE A 75 8.11 17.57 8.15
N THR A 76 7.47 17.64 9.32
CA THR A 76 6.85 16.46 9.96
C THR A 76 5.66 15.90 9.19
N VAL A 77 4.88 16.74 8.50
CA VAL A 77 3.67 16.35 7.75
C VAL A 77 3.97 15.89 6.30
N LEU A 78 5.19 16.14 5.84
CA LEU A 78 5.62 15.80 4.48
C LEU A 78 5.48 14.29 4.16
N PRO A 79 5.88 13.36 5.04
CA PRO A 79 5.70 11.91 4.84
C PRO A 79 4.24 11.46 4.65
N GLU A 80 3.28 12.12 5.30
CA GLU A 80 1.87 11.75 5.25
C GLU A 80 1.27 11.91 3.85
N THR A 81 1.84 12.78 3.00
CA THR A 81 1.39 12.92 1.60
C THR A 81 1.47 11.60 0.82
N LEU A 82 2.48 10.75 1.11
CA LEU A 82 2.60 9.42 0.50
C LEU A 82 1.50 8.47 0.97
N VAL A 83 1.15 8.54 2.26
CA VAL A 83 0.06 7.74 2.84
C VAL A 83 -1.28 8.13 2.22
N ILE A 84 -1.51 9.44 2.03
CA ILE A 84 -2.73 9.96 1.40
C ILE A 84 -2.85 9.42 -0.04
N PHE A 85 -1.78 9.43 -0.84
CA PHE A 85 -1.84 8.87 -2.20
C PHE A 85 -2.18 7.38 -2.22
N ALA A 86 -1.60 6.58 -1.33
CA ALA A 86 -1.94 5.16 -1.23
C ALA A 86 -3.40 4.95 -0.78
N LEU A 87 -3.88 5.77 0.16
CA LEU A 87 -5.26 5.71 0.65
C LEU A 87 -6.26 6.07 -0.45
N VAL A 88 -5.95 7.06 -1.29
CA VAL A 88 -6.78 7.43 -2.44
C VAL A 88 -6.90 6.25 -3.40
N VAL A 89 -5.79 5.58 -3.74
CA VAL A 89 -5.82 4.39 -4.61
C VAL A 89 -6.68 3.29 -3.99
N PHE A 90 -6.53 3.04 -2.69
CA PHE A 90 -7.35 2.05 -1.99
C PHE A 90 -8.85 2.37 -2.07
N ILE A 91 -9.25 3.61 -1.80
CA ILE A 91 -10.66 4.04 -1.89
C ILE A 91 -11.20 3.89 -3.31
N LEU A 92 -10.39 4.12 -4.34
CA LEU A 92 -10.81 3.95 -5.74
C LEU A 92 -10.97 2.47 -6.15
N THR A 93 -10.38 1.54 -5.41
CA THR A 93 -10.51 0.09 -5.65
C THR A 93 -11.65 -0.58 -4.86
N LEU A 94 -12.27 0.14 -3.93
CA LEU A 94 -13.47 -0.31 -3.21
C LEU A 94 -14.71 -0.21 -4.09
#